data_AF-A0A7D5BVX2-F1
#
_entry.id   AF-A0A7D5BVX2-F1
#
_cell.length_a   1.000
_cell.length_b   1.000
_cell.length_c   1.000
_cell.angle_alpha   90.00
_cell.angle_beta   90.00
_cell.angle_gamma   90.00
#
_symmetry.space_group_name_H-M   'P 1'
#
loop_
_entity.id
_entity.type
_entity.pdbx_description
1 polymer ?
#
loop_
_entity_poly.entity_id
_entity_poly.type
_entity_poly.pdbx_seq_one_letter_code
_entity_poly.pdbx_strand_id
1 'polypeptide(L)'
;MLDAALATADGDEGVDLALTVTNEGDDPVTLRFRTGQRADFAAYEGVDAEPGDAEPGDDDPVWRHGEGRVFTQALGTETLGPGESATYEGTWPDPPAGEFRVVGSLTAEDHDAAATARVAVE
;
A
#
# COMPACT_ATOMS: atom_id res chain seq x y z
N MET A 1 -1.47 12.74 12.79
CA MET A 1 -2.34 11.61 12.40
C MET A 1 -1.98 11.29 10.96
N LEU A 2 -1.81 10.02 10.61
CA LEU A 2 -1.56 9.65 9.21
C LEU A 2 -2.86 9.15 8.60
N ASP A 3 -3.20 9.70 7.44
CA ASP A 3 -4.25 9.19 6.57
C ASP A 3 -3.62 8.50 5.36
N ALA A 4 -4.33 7.53 4.79
CA ALA A 4 -3.88 6.78 3.63
C ALA A 4 -4.98 6.69 2.58
N ALA A 5 -4.58 6.89 1.33
CA ALA A 5 -5.41 6.65 0.16
C ALA A 5 -4.68 5.72 -0.81
N LEU A 6 -5.39 4.74 -1.36
CA LEU A 6 -4.87 3.83 -2.38
C LEU A 6 -5.56 4.12 -3.71
N ALA A 7 -4.78 4.48 -4.72
CA ALA A 7 -5.22 4.59 -6.09
C ALA A 7 -4.75 3.39 -6.91
N THR A 8 -5.58 2.97 -7.88
CA THR A 8 -5.29 1.88 -8.80
C THR A 8 -5.56 2.32 -10.23
N ALA A 9 -4.72 1.88 -11.17
CA ALA A 9 -4.88 2.15 -12.59
C ALA A 9 -4.50 0.94 -13.44
N ASP A 10 -5.13 0.80 -14.59
CA ASP A 10 -4.73 -0.16 -15.62
C ASP A 10 -3.42 0.32 -16.26
N GLY A 11 -2.36 -0.49 -16.16
CA GLY A 11 -1.05 -0.25 -16.75
C GLY A 11 -0.74 -1.25 -17.87
N ASP A 12 0.28 -0.95 -18.68
CA ASP A 12 0.72 -1.83 -19.77
C ASP A 12 1.22 -3.20 -19.29
N GLU A 13 1.73 -3.28 -18.05
CA GLU A 13 2.36 -4.46 -17.45
C GLU A 13 1.52 -5.11 -16.32
N GLY A 14 0.30 -4.62 -16.09
CA GLY A 14 -0.58 -5.09 -15.02
C GLY A 14 -1.38 -3.96 -14.38
N VAL A 15 -1.63 -4.03 -13.08
CA VAL A 15 -2.33 -2.98 -12.33
C VAL A 15 -1.33 -2.16 -11.55
N ASP A 16 -1.29 -0.85 -11.81
CA ASP A 16 -0.49 0.11 -11.08
C ASP A 16 -1.18 0.51 -9.78
N LEU A 17 -0.41 0.55 -8.70
CA LEU A 17 -0.85 0.80 -7.35
C LEU A 17 -0.09 2.00 -6.78
N ALA A 18 -0.80 2.95 -6.19
CA ALA A 18 -0.20 4.13 -5.57
C ALA A 18 -0.81 4.38 -4.19
N LEU A 19 -0.03 4.12 -3.14
CA LEU A 19 -0.39 4.44 -1.76
C LEU A 19 0.11 5.84 -1.42
N THR A 20 -0.81 6.78 -1.22
CA THR A 20 -0.50 8.12 -0.72
C THR A 20 -0.77 8.16 0.78
N VAL A 21 0.28 8.46 1.55
CA VAL A 21 0.20 8.68 3.00
C VAL A 21 0.33 10.17 3.27
N THR A 22 -0.62 10.75 4.00
CA THR A 22 -0.68 12.17 4.32
C THR A 22 -0.61 12.39 5.82
N ASN A 23 0.23 13.32 6.27
CA ASN A 23 0.21 13.78 7.65
C ASN A 23 -0.88 14.84 7.84
N GLU A 24 -2.05 14.44 8.32
CA GLU A 24 -3.15 15.34 8.66
C GLU A 24 -3.03 15.97 10.05
N GLY A 25 -1.94 15.68 10.78
CA GLY A 25 -1.66 16.32 12.06
C GLY A 25 -0.99 17.69 11.94
N ASP A 26 -0.91 18.37 13.08
CA ASP A 26 -0.28 19.70 13.20
C ASP A 26 1.24 19.64 13.46
N ASP A 27 1.78 18.46 13.80
CA ASP A 27 3.20 18.21 14.07
C ASP A 27 3.84 17.35 12.96
N PRO A 28 5.14 17.54 12.66
CA PRO A 28 5.84 16.69 11.71
C PRO A 28 5.94 15.24 12.20
N VAL A 29 5.82 14.29 11.27
CA VAL A 29 5.88 12.85 11.53
C VAL A 29 7.12 12.26 10.84
N THR A 30 7.96 11.55 11.59
CA THR A 30 9.14 10.86 11.03
C THR A 30 8.88 9.38 10.85
N LEU A 31 8.76 8.95 9.59
CA LEU A 31 8.64 7.56 9.20
C LEU A 31 10.01 6.87 9.22
N ARG A 32 10.07 5.70 9.84
CA ARG A 32 11.31 4.89 9.98
C ARG A 32 11.10 3.52 9.37
N PHE A 33 12.00 3.13 8.48
CA PHE A 33 11.91 1.91 7.72
C PHE A 33 13.13 1.02 7.99
N ARG A 34 12.89 -0.28 8.20
CA ARG A 34 13.95 -1.27 8.43
C ARG A 34 14.68 -1.71 7.16
N THR A 35 14.06 -1.51 6.02
CA THR A 35 14.57 -1.92 4.72
C THR A 35 14.27 -0.83 3.68
N GLY A 36 14.72 -1.04 2.44
CA GLY A 36 14.34 -0.21 1.31
C GLY A 36 12.85 -0.28 0.93
N GLN A 37 12.09 -1.27 1.45
CA GLN A 37 10.65 -1.34 1.23
C GLN A 37 9.94 -0.23 2.04
N ARG A 38 9.22 0.65 1.35
CA ARG A 38 8.47 1.77 1.95
C ARG A 38 6.99 1.48 2.11
N ALA A 39 6.42 0.78 1.14
CA ALA A 39 5.07 0.26 1.19
C ALA A 39 5.06 -1.19 0.72
N ASP A 40 4.06 -1.92 1.18
CA ASP A 40 3.70 -3.24 0.70
C ASP A 40 2.28 -3.22 0.16
N PHE A 41 1.99 -4.11 -0.79
CA PHE A 41 0.66 -4.24 -1.36
C PHE A 41 0.28 -5.71 -1.38
N ALA A 42 -1.00 -6.01 -1.14
CA ALA A 42 -1.52 -7.36 -1.18
C ALA A 42 -2.91 -7.35 -1.85
N ALA A 43 -3.14 -8.29 -2.76
CA ALA A 43 -4.42 -8.48 -3.43
C ALA A 43 -5.11 -9.75 -2.90
N TYR A 44 -6.41 -9.66 -2.67
CA TYR A 44 -7.26 -10.74 -2.16
C TYR A 44 -8.45 -10.93 -3.10
N GLU A 45 -8.89 -12.17 -3.28
CA GLU A 45 -10.10 -12.47 -4.04
C GLU A 45 -11.35 -11.92 -3.33
N GLY A 46 -12.28 -11.34 -4.09
CA GLY A 46 -13.54 -10.82 -3.57
C GLY A 46 -13.51 -9.34 -3.17
N VAL A 47 -14.69 -8.79 -2.92
CA VAL A 47 -14.91 -7.35 -2.67
C VAL A 47 -15.58 -7.06 -1.32
N ASP A 48 -15.68 -8.09 -0.48
CA ASP A 48 -16.54 -8.11 0.72
C ASP A 48 -16.07 -7.18 1.86
N ALA A 49 -14.89 -6.57 1.76
CA ALA A 49 -14.52 -5.49 2.68
C ALA A 49 -14.95 -4.13 2.10
N GLU A 50 -15.55 -3.32 2.95
CA GLU A 50 -15.82 -1.92 2.61
C GLU A 50 -14.48 -1.17 2.45
N PRO A 51 -14.39 -0.24 1.49
CA PRO A 51 -13.21 0.59 1.35
C PRO A 51 -12.99 1.42 2.62
N GLY A 52 -11.85 1.22 3.28
CA GLY A 52 -11.50 1.88 4.55
C GLY A 52 -11.32 0.93 5.73
N ASP A 53 -11.90 -0.27 5.68
CA ASP A 53 -11.58 -1.35 6.61
C ASP A 53 -10.32 -2.04 6.11
N ALA A 54 -9.15 -1.50 6.44
CA ALA A 54 -7.84 -2.01 5.99
C ALA A 54 -7.38 -3.26 6.75
N GLU A 55 -8.25 -3.89 7.54
CA GLU A 55 -7.88 -5.12 8.25
C GLU A 55 -7.65 -6.24 7.24
N PRO A 56 -6.47 -6.88 7.24
CA PRO A 56 -6.28 -8.09 6.45
C PRO A 56 -7.31 -9.11 6.95
N GLY A 57 -8.13 -9.63 6.03
CA GLY A 57 -8.97 -10.78 6.36
C GLY A 57 -8.09 -11.99 6.74
N ASP A 58 -8.69 -13.03 7.29
CA ASP A 58 -8.00 -14.30 7.55
C ASP A 58 -7.57 -15.03 6.24
N ASP A 59 -8.00 -14.54 5.07
CA ASP A 59 -7.67 -15.10 3.77
C ASP A 59 -6.24 -14.77 3.32
N ASP A 60 -5.58 -15.74 2.68
CA ASP A 60 -4.25 -15.58 2.10
C ASP A 60 -4.33 -14.74 0.81
N PRO A 61 -3.45 -13.74 0.60
CA PRO A 61 -3.50 -12.93 -0.60
C PRO A 61 -3.14 -13.75 -1.84
N VAL A 62 -3.85 -13.53 -2.95
CA VAL A 62 -3.50 -14.11 -4.26
C VAL A 62 -2.23 -13.52 -4.85
N TRP A 63 -1.83 -12.34 -4.36
CA TRP A 63 -0.59 -11.70 -4.73
C TRP A 63 -0.11 -10.75 -3.64
N ARG A 64 1.21 -10.66 -3.46
CA ARG A 64 1.85 -9.70 -2.55
C ARG A 64 3.08 -9.06 -3.18
N HIS A 65 3.15 -7.74 -3.14
CA HIS A 65 4.22 -6.95 -3.75
C HIS A 65 5.61 -7.32 -3.22
N GLY A 66 5.75 -7.46 -1.91
CA GLY A 66 7.01 -7.80 -1.28
C GLY A 66 7.47 -9.24 -1.52
N GLU A 67 6.59 -10.15 -1.94
CA GLU A 67 6.94 -11.56 -2.13
C GLU A 67 7.86 -11.73 -3.33
N GLY A 68 8.99 -12.42 -3.12
CA GLY A 68 10.01 -12.65 -4.17
C GLY A 68 10.86 -11.42 -4.52
N ARG A 69 10.62 -10.24 -3.92
CA ARG A 69 11.44 -9.05 -4.15
C ARG A 69 12.56 -8.91 -3.11
N VAL A 70 13.73 -8.48 -3.57
CA VAL A 70 14.87 -8.16 -2.70
C VAL A 70 14.89 -6.66 -2.44
N PHE A 71 14.68 -6.29 -1.17
CA PHE A 71 14.87 -4.92 -0.72
C PHE A 71 16.23 -4.76 -0.04
N THR A 72 16.85 -3.60 -0.23
CA THR A 72 18.09 -3.25 0.46
C THR A 72 17.86 -3.32 1.96
N GLN A 73 18.82 -3.90 2.70
CA GLN A 73 18.75 -3.99 4.16
C GLN A 73 19.28 -2.72 4.83
N ALA A 74 18.96 -1.56 4.24
CA ALA A 74 19.38 -0.26 4.71
C ALA A 74 18.22 0.42 5.43
N LEU A 75 18.49 0.94 6.63
CA LEU A 75 17.55 1.77 7.36
C LEU A 75 17.29 3.05 6.57
N GLY A 76 16.03 3.48 6.54
CA GLY A 76 15.61 4.71 5.89
C GLY A 76 14.72 5.55 6.78
N THR A 77 14.82 6.86 6.65
CA THR A 77 13.94 7.82 7.34
C THR A 77 13.39 8.83 6.37
N GLU A 78 12.11 9.16 6.52
CA GLU A 78 11.43 10.22 5.79
C GLU A 78 10.63 11.05 6.79
N THR A 79 10.56 12.36 6.62
CA THR A 79 9.76 13.22 7.50
C THR A 79 8.69 13.88 6.68
N LEU A 80 7.44 13.72 7.10
CA LEU A 80 6.28 14.40 6.54
C LEU A 80 5.92 15.59 7.42
N GLY A 81 6.00 16.79 6.86
CA GLY A 81 5.49 18.00 7.51
C GLY A 81 3.96 17.97 7.69
N PRO A 82 3.38 18.91 8.47
CA PRO A 82 1.92 19.07 8.57
C PRO A 82 1.30 19.31 7.19
N GLY A 83 0.32 18.49 6.80
CA GLY A 83 -0.34 18.50 5.49
C GLY A 83 0.50 17.96 4.33
N GLU A 84 1.72 17.45 4.59
CA GLU A 84 2.58 16.87 3.56
C GLU A 84 2.21 15.41 3.31
N SER A 85 2.41 14.99 2.06
CA SER A 85 2.10 13.64 1.60
C SER A 85 3.30 13.00 0.90
N ALA A 86 3.44 11.69 1.05
CA ALA A 86 4.33 10.86 0.26
C ALA A 86 3.53 9.79 -0.48
N THR A 87 3.90 9.51 -1.72
CA THR A 87 3.28 8.46 -2.54
C THR A 87 4.30 7.36 -2.77
N TYR A 88 3.88 6.12 -2.51
CA TYR A 88 4.66 4.92 -2.75
C TYR A 88 3.95 4.07 -3.80
N GLU A 89 4.72 3.63 -4.79
CA GLU A 89 4.19 2.94 -5.97
C GLU A 89 4.54 1.45 -5.95
N GLY A 90 3.71 0.65 -6.61
CA GLY A 90 3.92 -0.76 -6.88
C GLY A 90 3.11 -1.20 -8.09
N THR A 91 3.47 -2.33 -8.67
CA THR A 91 2.73 -2.90 -9.81
C THR A 91 2.39 -4.35 -9.48
N TRP A 92 1.13 -4.72 -9.69
CA TRP A 92 0.66 -6.10 -9.67
C TRP A 92 0.67 -6.64 -11.12
N PRO A 93 1.69 -7.43 -11.51
CA PRO A 93 1.82 -7.91 -12.87
C PRO A 93 0.87 -9.07 -13.17
N ASP A 94 0.36 -9.11 -14.40
CA ASP A 94 -0.46 -10.19 -14.96
C ASP A 94 -1.55 -10.73 -13.99
N PRO A 95 -2.42 -9.86 -13.44
CA PRO A 95 -3.48 -10.31 -12.55
C PRO A 95 -4.48 -11.22 -13.30
N PRO A 96 -5.01 -12.27 -12.64
CA PRO A 96 -6.09 -13.07 -13.23
C PRO A 96 -7.36 -12.22 -13.38
N ALA A 97 -8.20 -12.55 -14.37
CA ALA A 97 -9.50 -11.91 -14.53
C ALA A 97 -10.39 -12.18 -13.29
N GLY A 98 -11.08 -11.16 -12.80
CA GLY A 98 -11.89 -11.23 -11.59
C GLY A 98 -12.00 -9.90 -10.85
N GLU A 99 -12.62 -9.95 -9.68
CA GLU A 99 -12.76 -8.81 -8.77
C GLU A 99 -11.91 -9.05 -7.52
N PHE A 100 -11.11 -8.05 -7.16
CA PHE A 100 -10.13 -8.14 -6.09
C PHE A 100 -10.19 -6.93 -5.19
N ARG A 101 -9.86 -7.17 -3.93
CA ARG A 101 -9.53 -6.14 -2.96
C ARG A 101 -8.02 -6.03 -2.87
N VAL A 102 -7.49 -4.84 -3.13
CA VAL A 102 -6.07 -4.54 -2.91
C VAL A 102 -5.94 -3.73 -1.63
N VAL A 103 -4.98 -4.10 -0.79
CA VAL A 103 -4.59 -3.39 0.43
C VAL A 103 -3.18 -2.88 0.23
N GLY A 104 -2.96 -1.57 0.39
CA GLY A 104 -1.65 -0.95 0.44
C GLY A 104 -1.35 -0.53 1.87
N SER A 105 -0.16 -0.87 2.38
CA SER A 105 0.25 -0.57 3.75
C SER A 105 1.65 0.03 3.83
N LEU A 106 1.80 1.01 4.71
CA LEU A 106 3.09 1.59 5.07
C LEU A 106 3.88 0.59 5.92
N THR A 107 5.18 0.43 5.63
CA THR A 107 6.06 -0.51 6.36
C THR A 107 6.88 0.15 7.48
N ALA A 108 6.46 1.36 7.91
CA ALA A 108 7.16 2.12 8.93
C ALA A 108 6.98 1.47 10.33
N GLU A 109 8.02 1.51 11.17
CA GLU A 109 8.05 0.75 12.44
C GLU A 109 7.08 1.25 13.52
N ASP A 110 6.87 2.57 13.60
CA ASP A 110 6.09 3.25 14.66
C ASP A 110 4.82 3.92 14.10
N HIS A 111 4.53 3.70 12.82
CA HIS A 111 3.48 4.39 12.10
C HIS A 111 2.73 3.43 11.19
N ASP A 112 1.47 3.19 11.53
CA ASP A 112 0.55 2.42 10.72
C ASP A 112 -0.29 3.37 9.84
N ALA A 113 -0.29 3.11 8.55
CA ALA A 113 -1.17 3.77 7.58
C ALA A 113 -1.45 2.76 6.46
N ALA A 114 -2.72 2.49 6.19
CA ALA A 114 -3.13 1.53 5.18
C ALA A 114 -4.44 1.95 4.54
N ALA A 115 -4.60 1.59 3.26
CA ALA A 115 -5.79 1.89 2.49
C ALA A 115 -6.12 0.74 1.56
N THR A 116 -7.39 0.68 1.16
CA THR A 116 -7.91 -0.40 0.32
C THR A 116 -8.59 0.14 -0.93
N ALA A 117 -8.42 -0.56 -2.04
CA ALA A 117 -9.04 -0.26 -3.31
C ALA A 117 -9.64 -1.54 -3.91
N ARG A 118 -10.66 -1.37 -4.75
CA ARG A 118 -11.24 -2.46 -5.54
C ARG A 118 -10.65 -2.42 -6.94
N VAL A 119 -10.25 -3.59 -7.44
CA VAL A 119 -9.70 -3.77 -8.76
C VAL A 119 -10.54 -4.82 -9.48
N ALA A 120 -11.00 -4.50 -10.68
CA ALA A 120 -11.67 -5.44 -11.56
C ALA A 120 -10.79 -5.64 -12.80
N VAL A 121 -10.52 -6.89 -13.15
CA VAL A 121 -9.69 -7.28 -14.29
C VAL A 121 -10.55 -8.11 -15.23
N GLU A 122 -10.57 -7.74 -16.51
CA GLU A 122 -11.39 -8.35 -17.58
C GLU A 122 -10.60 -9.30 -18.48
#